data_AF-A0A7L3QXD7-F1
#
_entry.id   AF-A0A7L3QXD7-F1
#
_cell.length_a   1.000
_cell.length_b   1.000
_cell.length_c   1.000
_cell.angle_alpha   90.00
_cell.angle_beta   90.00
_cell.angle_gamma   90.00
#
_symmetry.space_group_name_H-M   'P 1'
#
loop_
_entity.id
_entity.type
_entity.pdbx_description
1 polymer ?
#
loop_
_entity_poly.entity_id
_entity_poly.type
_entity_poly.pdbx_seq_one_letter_code
_entity_poly.pdbx_strand_id
1 'polypeptide(L)'
;EAFVVCRGYSPPEGFVPTMDNPLLDPDAGLALWRLSGPSRAIVPFVACGDLSAFDPDRTYPLQLEPSQPYSYVPPPAPPIAP
;
A
#
# COMPACT_ATOMS: atom_id res chain seq x y z
N GLU A 1 1.83 5.47 12.65
CA GLU A 1 1.05 4.21 12.76
C GLU A 1 -0.38 4.50 12.37
N ALA A 2 -0.97 3.67 11.52
CA ALA A 2 -2.35 3.83 11.05
C ALA A 2 -3.02 2.45 11.01
N PHE A 3 -4.29 2.39 11.38
CA PHE A 3 -5.09 1.18 11.36
C PHE A 3 -6.27 1.34 10.41
N VAL A 4 -6.47 0.37 9.52
CA VAL A 4 -7.65 0.31 8.66
C VAL A 4 -8.66 -0.62 9.30
N VAL A 5 -9.85 -0.11 9.62
CA VAL A 5 -10.97 -0.90 10.14
C VAL A 5 -12.07 -0.96 9.08
N CYS A 6 -12.22 -2.10 8.41
CA CYS A 6 -13.31 -2.33 7.47
C CYS A 6 -14.59 -2.67 8.25
N ARG A 7 -15.61 -1.80 8.16
CA ARG A 7 -16.95 -2.01 8.73
C ARG A 7 -17.94 -2.36 7.63
N GLY A 8 -18.99 -3.11 7.96
CA GLY A 8 -20.06 -3.43 6.99
C GLY A 8 -19.60 -4.38 5.89
N TYR A 9 -18.90 -5.46 6.26
CA TYR A 9 -18.51 -6.49 5.31
C TYR A 9 -19.73 -7.05 4.58
N SER A 10 -19.74 -6.90 3.25
CA SER A 10 -20.85 -7.29 2.38
C SER A 10 -20.27 -8.01 1.15
N PRO A 11 -19.93 -9.30 1.27
CA PRO A 11 -19.36 -10.05 0.15
C PRO A 11 -20.41 -10.28 -0.94
N PRO A 12 -19.97 -10.47 -2.20
CA PRO A 12 -20.87 -10.90 -3.28
C PRO A 12 -21.52 -12.25 -2.98
N GLU A 13 -22.68 -12.49 -3.58
CA GLU A 13 -23.36 -13.79 -3.49
C GLU A 13 -22.43 -14.93 -3.99
N GLY A 14 -22.37 -16.03 -3.24
CA GLY A 14 -21.54 -17.19 -3.56
C GLY A 14 -20.05 -17.02 -3.29
N PHE A 15 -19.61 -15.91 -2.66
CA PHE A 15 -18.22 -15.76 -2.24
C PHE A 15 -17.87 -16.69 -1.07
N VAL A 16 -16.82 -17.49 -1.25
CA VAL A 16 -16.24 -18.35 -0.21
C VAL A 16 -14.88 -17.77 0.18
N PRO A 17 -14.68 -17.33 1.44
CA PRO A 17 -13.39 -16.85 1.91
C PRO A 17 -12.31 -17.91 1.77
N THR A 18 -11.15 -17.53 1.24
CA THR A 18 -9.96 -18.38 1.14
C THR A 18 -8.70 -17.62 1.55
N MET A 19 -7.70 -18.34 2.04
CA MET A 19 -6.36 -17.81 2.28
C MET A 19 -5.46 -17.89 1.03
N ASP A 20 -5.98 -18.47 -0.06
CA ASP A 20 -5.27 -18.54 -1.33
C ASP A 20 -4.99 -17.12 -1.84
N ASN A 21 -3.71 -16.81 -2.06
CA ASN A 21 -3.30 -15.55 -2.65
C ASN A 21 -2.69 -15.79 -4.04
N PRO A 22 -3.51 -15.82 -5.10
CA PRO A 22 -3.04 -16.05 -6.47
C PRO A 22 -2.15 -14.90 -7.00
N LEU A 23 -1.99 -13.80 -6.26
CA LEU A 23 -1.08 -12.69 -6.60
C LEU A 23 0.33 -12.90 -6.05
N LEU A 24 0.52 -13.78 -5.06
CA LEU A 24 1.80 -14.00 -4.37
C LEU A 24 2.46 -15.34 -4.71
N ASP A 25 1.88 -16.13 -5.61
CA ASP A 25 2.49 -17.36 -6.10
C ASP A 25 3.36 -17.06 -7.35
N PRO A 26 4.70 -17.01 -7.22
CA PRO A 26 5.60 -16.64 -8.31
C PRO A 26 5.66 -17.71 -9.42
N ASP A 27 5.33 -18.97 -9.11
CA ASP A 27 5.42 -20.08 -10.05
C ASP A 27 4.09 -20.34 -10.78
N ALA A 28 2.96 -19.97 -10.17
CA ALA A 28 1.65 -20.19 -10.75
C ALA A 28 1.13 -19.03 -11.65
N GLY A 29 1.83 -17.89 -11.67
CA GLY A 29 1.31 -16.65 -12.24
C GLY A 29 -0.05 -16.29 -11.60
N LEU A 30 -0.82 -15.41 -12.26
CA LEU A 30 -2.22 -15.21 -11.86
C LEU A 30 -3.00 -16.51 -12.15
N ALA A 31 -3.05 -17.44 -11.21
CA ALA A 31 -3.73 -18.74 -11.33
C ALA A 31 -5.26 -18.60 -11.33
N LEU A 32 -5.80 -17.62 -12.06
CA LEU A 32 -7.21 -17.24 -12.12
C LEU A 32 -8.12 -18.40 -12.57
N TRP A 33 -7.56 -19.37 -13.30
CA TRP A 33 -8.28 -20.56 -13.73
C TRP A 33 -8.66 -21.49 -12.57
N ARG A 34 -7.97 -21.40 -11.42
CA ARG A 34 -8.30 -22.13 -10.19
C ARG A 34 -9.46 -21.48 -9.42
N LEU A 35 -9.79 -20.23 -9.74
CA LEU A 35 -10.81 -19.44 -9.06
C LEU A 35 -12.16 -19.60 -9.77
N SER A 36 -13.24 -19.61 -9.00
CA SER A 36 -14.61 -19.68 -9.51
C SER A 36 -15.46 -18.57 -8.93
N GLY A 37 -16.56 -18.25 -9.62
CA GLY A 37 -17.51 -17.23 -9.19
C GLY A 37 -16.84 -15.85 -8.99
N PRO A 38 -17.21 -15.09 -7.94
CA PRO A 38 -16.71 -13.73 -7.72
C PRO A 38 -15.19 -13.66 -7.51
N SER A 39 -14.55 -14.73 -7.06
CA SER A 39 -13.10 -14.76 -6.82
C SER A 39 -12.26 -14.76 -8.10
N ARG A 40 -12.85 -15.03 -9.28
CA ARG A 40 -12.16 -14.99 -10.59
C ARG A 40 -12.12 -13.58 -11.20
N ALA A 41 -12.90 -12.64 -10.69
CA ALA A 41 -12.96 -11.29 -11.22
C ALA A 41 -11.82 -10.43 -10.66
N ILE A 42 -11.02 -9.82 -11.55
CA ILE A 42 -10.07 -8.77 -11.17
C ILE A 42 -10.82 -7.44 -11.25
N VAL A 43 -11.04 -6.82 -10.10
CA VAL A 43 -11.58 -5.46 -10.06
C VAL A 43 -10.49 -4.48 -10.50
N PRO A 44 -10.76 -3.59 -11.47
CA PRO A 44 -9.82 -2.54 -11.81
C PRO A 44 -9.68 -1.61 -10.60
N PHE A 45 -8.46 -1.48 -10.09
CA PHE A 45 -8.14 -0.48 -9.08
C PHE A 45 -7.33 0.64 -9.74
N VAL A 46 -7.62 1.88 -9.34
CA VAL A 46 -6.85 3.05 -9.76
C VAL A 46 -6.22 3.62 -8.50
N ALA A 47 -4.90 3.57 -8.41
CA ALA A 47 -4.17 4.29 -7.38
C ALA A 47 -4.21 5.79 -7.75
N CYS A 48 -4.98 6.56 -6.99
CA CYS A 48 -5.06 8.01 -7.17
C CYS A 48 -4.08 8.67 -6.20
N GLY A 49 -3.00 9.22 -6.73
CA GLY A 49 -1.99 9.95 -5.97
C GLY A 49 -1.10 10.73 -6.93
N ASP A 50 -0.60 11.88 -6.48
CA ASP A 50 0.38 12.64 -7.25
C ASP A 50 1.73 11.92 -7.18
N LEU A 51 2.20 11.42 -8.33
CA LEU A 51 3.51 10.78 -8.45
C LEU A 51 4.65 11.81 -8.42
N SER A 52 4.35 13.11 -8.41
CA SER A 52 5.34 14.17 -8.38
C SER A 52 5.90 14.43 -6.98
N ALA A 53 5.26 13.91 -5.93
CA ALA A 53 5.65 14.12 -4.54
C ALA A 53 6.62 13.06 -4.00
N PHE A 54 7.23 13.36 -2.85
CA PHE A 54 8.08 12.42 -2.12
C PHE A 54 7.28 11.21 -1.62
N ASP A 55 7.83 10.02 -1.83
CA ASP A 55 7.32 8.75 -1.31
C ASP A 55 7.68 8.63 0.18
N PRO A 56 6.71 8.55 1.10
CA PRO A 56 6.98 8.47 2.53
C PRO A 56 7.80 7.23 2.93
N ASP A 57 7.79 6.17 2.10
CA ASP A 57 8.51 4.92 2.38
C ASP A 57 9.94 4.91 1.79
N ARG A 58 10.36 5.98 1.10
CA ARG A 58 11.72 6.11 0.56
C ARG A 58 12.59 7.03 1.40
N THR A 59 13.87 6.66 1.49
CA THR A 59 14.91 7.55 2.02
C THR A 59 15.47 8.41 0.89
N TYR A 60 15.29 9.74 0.98
CA TYR A 60 15.83 10.71 0.04
C TYR A 60 17.11 11.36 0.58
N PRO A 61 18.01 11.82 -0.30
CA PRO A 61 19.13 12.66 0.11
C PRO A 61 18.63 13.93 0.82
N LEU A 62 19.31 14.34 1.89
CA LEU A 62 18.97 15.57 2.63
C LEU A 62 19.19 16.84 1.78
N GLN A 63 20.15 16.78 0.85
CA GLN A 63 20.48 17.87 -0.06
C GLN A 63 19.59 17.81 -1.30
N LEU A 64 18.43 18.48 -1.24
CA LEU A 64 17.43 18.44 -2.32
C LEU A 64 17.78 19.38 -3.48
N GLU A 65 18.26 20.59 -3.18
CA GLU A 65 18.57 21.62 -4.17
C GLU A 65 20.08 21.88 -4.20
N PRO A 66 20.76 21.86 -5.37
CA PRO A 66 22.21 22.12 -5.44
C PRO A 66 22.61 23.51 -4.92
N SER A 67 21.71 24.48 -5.02
CA SER A 67 21.93 25.88 -4.65
C SER A 67 21.64 26.19 -3.17
N GLN A 68 20.98 25.29 -2.43
CA GLN A 68 20.56 25.54 -1.06
C GLN A 68 21.04 24.40 -0.14
N PRO A 69 22.09 24.61 0.68
CA PRO A 69 22.56 23.58 1.60
C PRO A 69 21.45 23.17 2.59
N TYR A 70 21.38 21.88 2.87
CA TYR A 70 20.48 21.36 3.89
C TYR A 70 20.73 22.06 5.24
N SER A 71 19.65 22.51 5.87
CA SER A 71 19.67 23.06 7.23
C SER A 71 18.86 22.16 8.14
N TYR A 72 19.50 21.63 9.18
CA TYR A 72 18.81 20.82 10.17
C TYR A 72 17.86 21.68 11.00
N VAL A 73 16.61 21.23 11.11
CA VAL A 73 15.61 21.81 12.01
C VAL A 73 15.19 20.73 13.01
N PRO A 74 15.25 20.99 14.33
CA PRO A 74 14.80 20.01 15.32
C PRO A 74 13.30 19.71 15.16
N PRO A 75 12.85 18.48 15.44
CA PRO A 75 11.44 18.13 15.36
C PRO A 75 10.61 19.00 16.32
N PRO A 76 9.39 19.44 15.93
CA PRO A 76 8.53 20.28 16.78
C PRO A 76 8.20 19.63 18.12
N ALA A 77 8.14 18.30 18.15
CA ALA A 77 7.99 17.49 19.35
C ALA A 77 9.26 16.65 19.54
N PRO A 78 10.15 17.01 20.48
CA PRO A 78 11.28 16.16 20.83
C PRO A 78 10.78 14.86 21.47
N PRO A 79 11.60 13.78 21.46
CA PRO A 79 11.26 12.55 22.15
C PRO A 79 10.88 12.85 23.60
N ILE A 80 9.73 12.33 24.03
CA ILE A 80 9.35 12.34 25.44
C ILE A 80 10.40 11.46 26.13
N ALA A 81 11.11 12.01 27.12
CA ALA A 81 12.17 11.30 27.83
C ALA A 81 11.70 9.89 28.27
N PRO A 82 12.57 8.87 28.23
CA PRO A 82 12.21 7.50 28.57
C PRO A 82 11.68 7.36 30.00
#